data_AF-A0A484T8T3-F1
#
_entry.id   AF-A0A484T8T3-F1
#
_cell.length_a   1.000
_cell.length_b   1.000
_cell.length_c   1.000
_cell.angle_alpha   90.00
_cell.angle_beta   90.00
_cell.angle_gamma   90.00
#
_symmetry.space_group_name_H-M   'P 1'
#
loop_
_entity.id
_entity.type
_entity.pdbx_description
1 polymer ?
#
loop_
_entity_poly.entity_id
_entity_poly.type
_entity_poly.pdbx_seq_one_letter_code
_entity_poly.pdbx_strand_id
1 'polypeptide(L)'
;MSTSHTVDTPHTRENILAHGQRIMAGKGFSAVGLNEILTASGVPKGSFYHYFGSKDAFGVALLDNYFDTYLAEIDAILATPGLDMSQRLMKYWEAWQDNQSFSDCQGKCLAVKLGAEVADLSEDMRLSLKRGATRLTARLTQAIQAGVAEGSLSIDGTPQDVADSLYQLWLGASIMVKIVRNPQPFATAMSTTRKILHLPA
;
A
#
# COMPACT_ATOMS: atom_id res chain seq x y z
N MET A 1 33.66 -23.74 23.87
CA MET A 1 33.81 -22.67 22.86
C MET A 1 32.41 -22.21 22.50
N SER A 2 31.97 -21.08 23.07
CA SER A 2 30.66 -20.49 22.82
C SER A 2 30.74 -19.60 21.59
N THR A 3 30.12 -20.00 20.49
CA THR A 3 29.86 -19.10 19.37
C THR A 3 28.59 -18.32 19.66
N SER A 4 28.77 -17.12 20.21
CA SER A 4 27.73 -16.08 20.26
C SER A 4 27.36 -15.74 18.82
N HIS A 5 26.21 -16.22 18.36
CA HIS A 5 25.62 -15.71 17.12
C HIS A 5 25.08 -14.32 17.41
N THR A 6 25.87 -13.30 17.06
CA THR A 6 25.37 -11.93 16.86
C THR A 6 24.31 -11.98 15.76
N VAL A 7 23.06 -11.99 16.19
CA VAL A 7 21.90 -11.84 15.33
C VAL A 7 22.02 -10.46 14.66
N ASP A 8 22.18 -10.46 13.33
CA ASP A 8 22.22 -9.23 12.54
C ASP A 8 20.93 -8.43 12.79
N THR A 9 21.10 -7.34 13.52
CA THR A 9 20.06 -6.66 14.28
C THR A 9 19.03 -5.94 13.38
N PRO A 10 19.42 -5.34 12.23
CA PRO A 10 18.47 -4.78 11.25
C PRO A 10 17.66 -5.86 10.53
N HIS A 11 18.35 -6.94 10.13
CA HIS A 11 17.78 -8.02 9.32
C HIS A 11 16.66 -8.77 10.06
N THR A 12 16.74 -8.83 11.39
CA THR A 12 15.73 -9.47 12.23
C THR A 12 14.45 -8.63 12.34
N ARG A 13 14.57 -7.31 12.51
CA ARG A 13 13.41 -6.41 12.56
C ARG A 13 12.64 -6.45 11.25
N GLU A 14 13.35 -6.34 10.13
CA GLU A 14 12.77 -6.42 8.78
C GLU A 14 12.12 -7.77 8.51
N ASN A 15 12.75 -8.86 8.96
CA ASN A 15 12.17 -10.20 8.84
C ASN A 15 10.82 -10.32 9.57
N ILE A 16 10.72 -9.79 10.80
CA ILE A 16 9.45 -9.78 11.56
C ILE A 16 8.37 -8.97 10.81
N LEU A 17 8.74 -7.82 10.26
CA LEU A 17 7.81 -6.99 9.47
C LEU A 17 7.35 -7.71 8.20
N ALA A 18 8.25 -8.34 7.46
CA ALA A 18 7.91 -9.07 6.23
C ALA A 18 6.97 -10.25 6.48
N HIS A 19 7.27 -11.09 7.48
CA HIS A 19 6.39 -12.20 7.87
C HIS A 19 5.05 -11.69 8.41
N GLY A 20 5.09 -10.67 9.25
CA GLY A 20 3.90 -10.03 9.78
C GLY A 20 2.98 -9.48 8.68
N GLN A 21 3.54 -8.78 7.70
CA GLN A 21 2.78 -8.22 6.58
C GLN A 21 2.03 -9.31 5.83
N ARG A 22 2.69 -10.43 5.54
CA ARG A 22 2.08 -11.57 4.84
C ARG A 22 0.91 -12.16 5.62
N ILE A 23 1.09 -12.34 6.93
CA ILE A 23 0.06 -12.91 7.81
C ILE A 23 -1.13 -11.95 7.95
N MET A 24 -0.87 -10.67 8.19
CA MET A 24 -1.89 -9.63 8.34
C MET A 24 -2.69 -9.41 7.05
N ALA A 25 -2.04 -9.49 5.87
CA ALA A 25 -2.74 -9.39 4.58
C ALA A 25 -3.81 -10.48 4.40
N GLY A 26 -3.54 -11.70 4.89
CA GLY A 26 -4.49 -12.81 4.86
C GLY A 26 -5.57 -12.70 5.94
N LYS A 27 -5.16 -12.56 7.21
CA LYS A 27 -6.03 -12.77 8.37
C LYS A 27 -6.59 -11.50 9.01
N GLY A 28 -6.05 -10.31 8.69
CA GLY A 28 -6.37 -9.07 9.39
C GLY A 28 -5.54 -8.89 10.67
N PHE A 29 -5.63 -7.73 11.31
CA PHE A 29 -4.77 -7.39 12.45
C PHE A 29 -5.23 -8.05 13.77
N SER A 30 -6.53 -8.05 14.03
CA SER A 30 -7.14 -8.53 15.28
C SER A 30 -7.06 -10.03 15.41
N ALA A 31 -7.26 -10.74 14.29
CA ALA A 31 -7.28 -12.20 14.26
C ALA A 31 -5.89 -12.84 14.43
N VAL A 32 -4.81 -12.08 14.27
CA VAL A 32 -3.44 -12.60 14.30
C VAL A 32 -2.84 -12.44 15.69
N GLY A 33 -2.57 -13.56 16.36
CA GLY A 33 -1.83 -13.57 17.62
C GLY A 33 -0.34 -13.33 17.42
N LEU A 34 0.32 -12.74 18.42
CA LEU A 34 1.77 -12.50 18.39
C LEU A 34 2.57 -13.81 18.14
N ASN A 35 2.16 -14.90 18.79
CA ASN A 35 2.84 -16.19 18.65
C ASN A 35 2.88 -16.71 17.22
N GLU A 36 1.87 -16.39 16.39
CA GLU A 36 1.84 -16.80 14.99
C GLU A 36 2.95 -16.09 14.20
N ILE A 37 3.14 -14.78 14.43
CA ILE A 37 4.18 -13.97 13.80
C ILE A 37 5.57 -14.45 14.25
N LEU A 38 5.75 -14.73 15.54
CA LEU A 38 7.01 -15.21 16.11
C LEU A 38 7.40 -16.58 15.53
N THR A 39 6.43 -17.49 15.45
CA THR A 39 6.64 -18.83 14.87
C THR A 39 7.04 -18.72 13.41
N ALA A 40 6.34 -17.90 12.63
CA ALA A 40 6.62 -17.73 11.21
C ALA A 40 7.97 -17.05 10.94
N SER A 41 8.38 -16.10 11.78
CA SER A 41 9.65 -15.37 11.64
C SER A 41 10.85 -16.09 12.27
N GLY A 42 10.63 -17.15 13.05
CA GLY A 42 11.68 -17.84 13.80
C GLY A 42 12.29 -16.99 14.94
N VAL A 43 11.62 -15.89 15.32
CA VAL A 43 12.14 -14.93 16.30
C VAL A 43 11.62 -15.23 17.70
N PRO A 44 12.47 -15.29 18.73
CA PRO A 44 12.04 -15.44 20.12
C PRO A 44 11.16 -14.26 20.59
N LYS A 45 10.20 -14.55 21.47
CA LYS A 45 9.29 -13.53 22.04
C LYS A 45 10.03 -12.34 22.66
N GLY A 46 11.14 -12.58 23.36
CA GLY A 46 11.95 -11.52 23.97
C GLY A 46 12.49 -10.53 22.94
N SER A 47 12.97 -11.02 21.80
CA SER A 47 13.47 -10.18 20.71
C SER A 47 12.38 -9.32 20.09
N PHE A 48 11.15 -9.83 19.96
CA PHE A 48 10.04 -9.01 19.46
C PHE A 48 9.75 -7.80 20.34
N TYR A 49 9.66 -8.00 21.66
CA TYR A 49 9.40 -6.88 22.58
C TYR A 49 10.57 -5.91 22.65
N HIS A 50 11.80 -6.39 22.41
CA HIS A 50 12.96 -5.52 22.23
C HIS A 50 12.81 -4.58 21.02
N TYR A 51 12.28 -5.06 19.88
CA TYR A 51 12.15 -4.25 18.67
C TYR A 51 10.91 -3.34 18.63
N PHE A 52 9.77 -3.81 19.12
CA PHE A 52 8.48 -3.14 18.91
C PHE A 52 7.79 -2.69 20.19
N GLY A 53 8.15 -3.20 21.37
CA GLY A 53 7.54 -2.84 22.65
C GLY A 53 6.09 -3.33 22.85
N SER A 54 5.26 -3.38 21.81
CA SER A 54 3.90 -3.92 21.85
C SER A 54 3.44 -4.41 20.47
N LYS A 55 2.31 -5.13 20.42
CA LYS A 55 1.67 -5.53 19.15
C LYS A 55 1.15 -4.30 18.38
N ASP A 56 0.69 -3.27 19.08
CA ASP A 56 0.17 -2.05 18.47
C ASP A 56 1.30 -1.23 17.82
N ALA A 57 2.41 -1.04 18.53
CA ALA A 57 3.60 -0.39 18.00
C ALA A 57 4.24 -1.19 16.85
N PHE A 58 4.16 -2.52 16.89
CA PHE A 58 4.47 -3.36 15.73
C PHE A 58 3.53 -3.08 14.54
N GLY A 59 2.22 -2.93 14.77
CA GLY A 59 1.24 -2.57 13.74
C GLY A 59 1.54 -1.22 13.07
N VAL A 60 1.91 -0.22 13.86
CA VAL A 60 2.37 1.09 13.35
C VAL A 60 3.62 0.92 12.49
N ALA A 61 4.64 0.22 13.00
CA ALA A 61 5.89 -0.01 12.26
C ALA A 61 5.67 -0.79 10.96
N LEU A 62 4.72 -1.73 10.96
CA LEU A 62 4.30 -2.48 9.78
C LEU A 62 3.68 -1.58 8.72
N LEU A 63 2.73 -0.74 9.12
CA LEU A 63 2.04 0.18 8.21
C LEU A 63 3.01 1.22 7.63
N ASP A 64 3.85 1.81 8.47
CA ASP A 64 4.85 2.78 8.02
C ASP A 64 5.83 2.13 7.01
N ASN A 65 6.35 0.92 7.30
CA ASN A 65 7.22 0.18 6.38
C ASN A 65 6.52 -0.19 5.06
N TYR A 66 5.26 -0.60 5.14
CA TYR A 66 4.44 -0.89 3.97
C TYR A 66 4.31 0.35 3.06
N PHE A 67 3.97 1.51 3.62
CA PHE A 67 3.85 2.72 2.83
C PHE A 67 5.20 3.20 2.30
N ASP A 68 6.30 3.10 3.06
CA ASP A 68 7.61 3.49 2.55
C ASP A 68 8.03 2.65 1.33
N THR A 69 7.78 1.35 1.37
CA THR A 69 8.02 0.45 0.22
C THR A 69 7.12 0.83 -0.96
N TYR A 70 5.82 0.99 -0.70
CA TYR A 70 4.84 1.29 -1.75
C TYR A 70 5.06 2.66 -2.41
N LEU A 71 5.44 3.66 -1.63
CA LEU A 71 5.74 5.00 -2.14
C LEU A 71 7.02 5.00 -2.98
N ALA A 72 8.03 4.20 -2.63
CA ALA A 72 9.22 4.02 -3.45
C ALA A 72 8.90 3.36 -4.81
N GLU A 73 7.99 2.38 -4.84
CA GLU A 73 7.50 1.78 -6.08
C GLU A 73 6.76 2.81 -6.97
N ILE A 74 5.91 3.64 -6.37
CA ILE A 74 5.24 4.75 -7.08
C ILE A 74 6.27 5.73 -7.65
N ASP A 75 7.23 6.16 -6.84
CA ASP A 75 8.26 7.11 -7.26
C ASP A 75 9.08 6.56 -8.43
N ALA A 76 9.39 5.26 -8.42
CA ALA A 76 10.07 4.60 -9.54
C ALA A 76 9.22 4.57 -10.83
N ILE A 77 7.92 4.26 -10.73
CA ILE A 77 7.00 4.27 -11.88
C ILE A 77 6.89 5.68 -12.47
N LEU A 78 6.69 6.69 -11.61
CA LEU A 78 6.54 8.10 -12.01
C LEU A 78 7.85 8.73 -12.51
N ALA A 79 8.99 8.08 -12.30
CA ALA A 79 10.28 8.46 -12.84
C ALA A 79 10.68 7.70 -14.13
N THR A 80 9.80 6.85 -14.68
CA THR A 80 10.13 6.02 -15.86
C THR A 80 10.60 6.88 -17.06
N PRO A 81 11.85 6.72 -17.53
CA PRO A 81 12.37 7.50 -18.65
C PRO A 81 11.65 7.20 -19.96
N GLY A 82 11.59 8.21 -20.85
CA GLY A 82 11.03 8.05 -22.19
C GLY A 82 9.51 8.00 -22.26
N LEU A 83 8.82 8.21 -21.14
CA LEU A 83 7.36 8.31 -21.07
C LEU A 83 6.93 9.71 -20.65
N ASP A 84 5.83 10.17 -21.22
CA ASP A 84 5.09 11.33 -20.71
C ASP A 84 4.36 10.97 -19.40
N MET A 85 3.89 11.98 -18.67
CA MET A 85 3.31 11.81 -17.35
C MET A 85 1.95 11.10 -17.40
N SER A 86 1.18 11.25 -18.49
CA SER A 86 -0.05 10.47 -18.69
C SER A 86 0.26 8.97 -18.74
N GLN A 87 1.29 8.58 -19.48
CA GLN A 87 1.73 7.20 -19.62
C GLN A 87 2.26 6.65 -18.28
N ARG A 88 3.01 7.46 -17.52
CA ARG A 88 3.50 7.06 -16.19
C ARG A 88 2.37 6.86 -15.18
N LEU A 89 1.38 7.75 -15.18
CA LEU A 89 0.16 7.59 -14.37
C LEU A 89 -0.59 6.32 -14.76
N MET A 90 -0.78 6.06 -16.06
CA MET A 90 -1.44 4.84 -16.53
C MET A 90 -0.68 3.57 -16.11
N LYS A 91 0.65 3.57 -16.18
CA LYS A 91 1.47 2.47 -15.66
C LYS A 91 1.28 2.22 -14.17
N TYR A 92 1.09 3.27 -13.37
CA TYR A 92 0.81 3.10 -11.95
C TYR A 92 -0.54 2.39 -11.71
N TRP A 93 -1.57 2.79 -12.46
CA TRP A 93 -2.89 2.15 -12.39
C TRP A 93 -2.89 0.70 -12.88
N GLU A 94 -2.13 0.42 -13.94
CA GLU A 94 -1.90 -0.94 -14.45
C GLU A 94 -1.19 -1.80 -13.38
N ALA A 95 -0.11 -1.26 -12.79
CA ALA A 95 0.61 -1.94 -11.71
C ALA A 95 -0.27 -2.19 -10.48
N TRP A 96 -1.23 -1.30 -10.17
CA TRP A 96 -2.22 -1.55 -9.11
C TRP A 96 -3.10 -2.76 -9.45
N GLN A 97 -3.62 -2.83 -10.68
CA GLN A 97 -4.47 -3.93 -11.14
C GLN A 97 -3.72 -5.28 -11.08
N ASP A 98 -2.48 -5.33 -11.56
CA ASP A 98 -1.67 -6.55 -11.59
C ASP A 98 -1.32 -7.04 -10.18
N ASN A 99 -1.05 -6.12 -9.26
CA ASN A 99 -0.64 -6.44 -7.89
C ASN A 99 -1.81 -6.84 -6.97
N GLN A 100 -3.06 -6.68 -7.39
CA GLN A 100 -4.26 -6.86 -6.55
C GLN A 100 -5.17 -8.00 -7.04
N SER A 101 -4.53 -9.09 -7.49
CA SER A 101 -5.20 -10.35 -7.84
C SER A 101 -6.05 -10.90 -6.69
N PHE A 102 -7.22 -11.45 -7.04
CA PHE A 102 -8.13 -12.14 -6.10
C PHE A 102 -7.70 -13.59 -5.81
N SER A 103 -6.80 -14.16 -6.62
CA SER A 103 -6.37 -15.56 -6.54
C SER A 103 -5.18 -15.76 -5.60
N ASP A 104 -4.43 -14.69 -5.31
CA ASP A 104 -3.33 -14.73 -4.36
C ASP A 104 -3.83 -14.14 -3.04
N CYS A 105 -3.84 -14.95 -1.97
CA CYS A 105 -4.17 -14.49 -0.60
C CYS A 105 -3.23 -13.39 -0.09
N GLN A 106 -2.21 -13.02 -0.87
CA GLN A 106 -1.28 -11.93 -0.66
C GLN A 106 -1.81 -10.62 -1.26
N GLY A 107 -3.05 -10.24 -0.96
CA GLY A 107 -3.60 -8.94 -1.35
C GLY A 107 -2.71 -7.83 -0.80
N LYS A 108 -1.94 -7.18 -1.68
CA LYS A 108 -0.85 -6.25 -1.28
C LYS A 108 -1.36 -4.96 -0.65
N CYS A 109 -2.60 -4.54 -0.89
CA CYS A 109 -3.09 -3.30 -0.29
C CYS A 109 -3.54 -3.49 1.15
N LEU A 110 -2.59 -3.32 2.07
CA LEU A 110 -2.86 -3.27 3.51
C LEU A 110 -3.81 -2.11 3.87
N ALA A 111 -3.77 -0.99 3.14
CA ALA A 111 -4.70 0.11 3.37
C ALA A 111 -6.17 -0.32 3.19
N VAL A 112 -6.48 -1.14 2.18
CA VAL A 112 -7.83 -1.69 1.98
C VAL A 112 -8.14 -2.79 3.00
N LYS A 113 -7.18 -3.67 3.29
CA LYS A 113 -7.39 -4.83 4.16
C LYS A 113 -7.58 -4.43 5.63
N LEU A 114 -6.76 -3.51 6.10
CA LEU A 114 -6.67 -3.12 7.50
C LEU A 114 -7.36 -1.80 7.78
N GLY A 115 -7.57 -0.93 6.77
CA GLY A 115 -8.04 0.44 6.97
C GLY A 115 -9.28 0.56 7.84
N ALA A 116 -10.34 -0.17 7.48
CA ALA A 116 -11.58 -0.16 8.26
C ALA A 116 -11.45 -0.88 9.61
N GLU A 117 -10.59 -1.88 9.71
CA GLU A 117 -10.39 -2.65 10.95
C GLU A 117 -9.62 -1.82 11.99
N VAL A 118 -8.47 -1.28 11.62
CA VAL A 118 -7.55 -0.64 12.58
C VAL A 118 -7.94 0.79 12.91
N ALA A 119 -8.75 1.44 12.07
CA ALA A 119 -9.23 2.80 12.32
C ALA A 119 -10.04 2.91 13.61
N ASP A 120 -10.79 1.87 13.97
CA ASP A 120 -11.60 1.82 15.21
C ASP A 120 -10.86 1.17 16.38
N LEU A 121 -9.65 0.59 16.15
CA LEU A 121 -8.90 -0.16 17.15
C LEU A 121 -7.72 0.62 17.76
N SER A 122 -7.04 1.43 16.96
CA SER A 122 -5.83 2.15 17.39
C SER A 122 -5.70 3.47 16.65
N GLU A 123 -5.70 4.57 17.41
CA GLU A 123 -5.47 5.91 16.85
C GLU A 123 -4.08 6.03 16.20
N ASP A 124 -3.06 5.38 16.75
CA ASP A 124 -1.71 5.44 16.18
C ASP A 124 -1.63 4.74 14.82
N MET A 125 -2.29 3.59 14.67
CA MET A 125 -2.40 2.89 13.38
C MET A 125 -3.26 3.69 12.39
N ARG A 126 -4.38 4.28 12.84
CA ARG A 126 -5.21 5.17 12.03
C ARG A 126 -4.42 6.37 11.52
N LEU A 127 -3.58 6.97 12.37
CA LEU A 127 -2.70 8.08 11.99
C LEU A 127 -1.60 7.62 11.03
N SER A 128 -1.03 6.43 11.18
CA SER A 128 -0.09 5.86 10.20
C SER A 128 -0.73 5.69 8.82
N LEU A 129 -1.93 5.12 8.75
CA LEU A 129 -2.71 5.02 7.51
C LEU A 129 -2.98 6.39 6.90
N LYS A 130 -3.40 7.38 7.71
CA LYS A 130 -3.64 8.75 7.24
C LYS A 130 -2.36 9.34 6.63
N ARG A 131 -1.22 9.23 7.31
CA ARG A 131 0.07 9.73 6.80
C ARG A 131 0.44 9.06 5.47
N GLY A 132 0.30 7.74 5.39
CA GLY A 132 0.58 6.98 4.18
C GLY A 132 -0.30 7.40 3.00
N ALA A 133 -1.61 7.50 3.22
CA ALA A 133 -2.58 7.94 2.22
C ALA A 133 -2.27 9.38 1.73
N THR A 134 -2.01 10.32 2.65
CA THR A 134 -1.64 11.69 2.28
C THR A 134 -0.35 11.76 1.46
N ARG A 135 0.68 10.98 1.80
CA ARG A 135 1.94 10.92 1.04
C ARG A 135 1.75 10.34 -0.37
N LEU A 136 0.83 9.40 -0.51
CA LEU A 136 0.47 8.80 -1.79
C LEU A 136 -0.29 9.79 -2.66
N THR A 137 -1.36 10.40 -2.14
CA THR A 137 -2.16 11.35 -2.92
C THR A 137 -1.37 12.60 -3.29
N ALA A 138 -0.40 13.01 -2.47
CA ALA A 138 0.56 14.07 -2.83
C ALA A 138 1.39 13.73 -4.07
N ARG A 139 1.86 12.48 -4.23
CA ARG A 139 2.61 12.04 -5.44
C ARG A 139 1.73 12.05 -6.68
N LEU A 140 0.49 11.58 -6.54
CA LEU A 140 -0.48 11.62 -7.64
C LEU A 140 -0.82 13.05 -8.02
N THR A 141 -1.01 13.94 -7.04
CA THR A 141 -1.24 15.37 -7.26
C THR A 141 -0.11 16.01 -8.07
N GLN A 142 1.13 15.75 -7.68
CA GLN A 142 2.31 16.24 -8.39
C GLN A 142 2.39 15.69 -9.81
N ALA A 143 2.14 14.40 -10.01
CA ALA A 143 2.13 13.79 -11.33
C ALA A 143 1.01 14.35 -12.22
N ILE A 144 -0.21 14.52 -11.70
CA ILE A 144 -1.32 15.12 -12.44
C ILE A 144 -0.97 16.57 -12.82
N GLN A 145 -0.44 17.37 -11.89
CA GLN A 145 -0.02 18.73 -12.15
C GLN A 145 1.06 18.81 -13.23
N ALA A 146 2.07 17.92 -13.19
CA ALA A 146 3.10 17.84 -14.21
C ALA A 146 2.51 17.45 -15.57
N GLY A 147 1.60 16.48 -15.62
CA GLY A 147 0.91 16.05 -16.83
C GLY A 147 0.06 17.15 -17.49
N VAL A 148 -0.60 17.97 -16.68
CA VAL A 148 -1.32 19.16 -17.17
C VAL A 148 -0.35 20.19 -17.72
N ALA A 149 0.76 20.46 -17.01
CA ALA A 149 1.75 21.46 -17.42
C ALA A 149 2.49 21.08 -18.71
N GLU A 150 2.76 19.79 -18.92
CA GLU A 150 3.38 19.29 -20.16
C GLU A 150 2.37 19.03 -21.30
N GLY A 151 1.06 19.09 -21.01
CA GLY A 151 -0.01 18.89 -21.98
C GLY A 151 -0.31 17.43 -22.34
N SER A 152 0.22 16.45 -21.59
CA SER A 152 -0.04 15.02 -21.82
C SER A 152 -1.45 14.59 -21.39
N LEU A 153 -2.07 15.34 -20.46
CA LEU A 153 -3.41 15.07 -19.95
C LEU A 153 -4.11 16.39 -19.60
N SER A 154 -5.42 16.33 -19.41
CA SER A 154 -6.19 17.45 -18.85
C SER A 154 -7.21 16.94 -17.84
N ILE A 155 -7.71 17.83 -16.98
CA ILE A 155 -8.59 17.49 -15.87
C ILE A 155 -9.66 18.56 -15.68
N ASP A 156 -10.77 18.16 -15.05
CA ASP A 156 -11.73 19.07 -14.45
C ASP A 156 -11.42 19.23 -12.94
N GLY A 157 -11.25 20.48 -12.48
CA GLY A 157 -11.00 20.78 -11.06
C GLY A 157 -9.51 20.90 -10.71
N THR A 158 -9.18 20.76 -9.42
CA THR A 158 -7.79 20.87 -8.95
C THR A 158 -7.06 19.53 -9.04
N PRO A 159 -5.73 19.51 -9.26
CA PRO A 159 -4.96 18.27 -9.26
C PRO A 159 -5.11 17.45 -7.97
N GLN A 160 -5.31 18.12 -6.82
CA GLN A 160 -5.51 17.47 -5.53
C GLN A 160 -6.86 16.75 -5.47
N ASP A 161 -7.95 17.41 -5.85
CA ASP A 161 -9.29 16.80 -5.84
C ASP A 161 -9.36 15.58 -6.77
N VAL A 162 -8.71 15.68 -7.93
CA VAL A 162 -8.61 14.58 -8.89
C VAL A 162 -7.78 13.42 -8.34
N ALA A 163 -6.62 13.71 -7.73
CA ALA A 163 -5.78 12.69 -7.10
C ALA A 163 -6.53 11.93 -5.99
N ASP A 164 -7.22 12.65 -5.11
CA ASP A 164 -7.99 12.06 -4.02
C ASP A 164 -9.17 11.24 -4.56
N SER A 165 -9.88 11.74 -5.56
CA SER A 165 -11.00 11.04 -6.20
C SER A 165 -10.57 9.74 -6.87
N LEU A 166 -9.46 9.77 -7.62
CA LEU A 166 -8.89 8.58 -8.25
C LEU A 166 -8.44 7.58 -7.19
N TYR A 167 -7.73 8.01 -6.15
CA TYR A 167 -7.30 7.11 -5.09
C TYR A 167 -8.49 6.42 -4.40
N GLN A 168 -9.54 7.17 -4.07
CA GLN A 168 -10.77 6.63 -3.46
C GLN A 168 -11.49 5.65 -4.39
N LEU A 169 -11.59 5.96 -5.69
CA LEU A 169 -12.15 5.07 -6.71
C LEU A 169 -11.43 3.72 -6.73
N TRP A 170 -10.09 3.73 -6.74
CA TRP A 170 -9.27 2.53 -6.80
C TRP A 170 -9.29 1.72 -5.49
N LEU A 171 -9.41 2.38 -4.34
CA LEU A 171 -9.70 1.71 -3.07
C LEU A 171 -11.04 0.97 -3.12
N GLY A 172 -12.11 1.63 -3.59
CA GLY A 172 -13.42 1.02 -3.75
C GLY A 172 -13.43 -0.16 -4.73
N ALA A 173 -12.76 0.00 -5.87
CA ALA A 173 -12.61 -1.07 -6.85
C ALA A 173 -11.89 -2.30 -6.26
N SER A 174 -10.86 -2.07 -5.43
CA SER A 174 -10.11 -3.14 -4.75
C SER A 174 -10.98 -3.94 -3.77
N ILE A 175 -11.94 -3.28 -3.10
CA ILE A 175 -12.93 -3.96 -2.27
C ILE A 175 -13.88 -4.77 -3.16
N MET A 176 -14.41 -4.16 -4.22
CA MET A 176 -15.38 -4.81 -5.11
C MET A 176 -14.80 -6.04 -5.80
N VAL A 177 -13.54 -6.04 -6.24
CA VAL A 177 -12.87 -7.21 -6.83
C VAL A 177 -12.89 -8.41 -5.87
N LYS A 178 -12.71 -8.18 -4.57
CA LYS A 178 -12.78 -9.25 -3.55
C LYS A 178 -14.20 -9.76 -3.36
N ILE A 179 -15.20 -8.89 -3.46
CA ILE A 179 -16.62 -9.24 -3.34
C ILE A 179 -17.09 -10.05 -4.54
N VAL A 180 -16.84 -9.56 -5.77
CA VAL A 180 -17.32 -10.19 -7.01
C VAL A 180 -16.41 -11.29 -7.55
N ARG A 181 -15.20 -11.42 -6.96
CA ARG A 181 -14.18 -12.44 -7.29
C ARG A 181 -13.80 -12.50 -8.77
N ASN A 182 -13.68 -11.34 -9.40
CA ASN A 182 -13.21 -11.19 -10.76
C ASN A 182 -12.62 -9.78 -10.97
N PRO A 183 -11.82 -9.53 -12.02
CA PRO A 183 -11.13 -8.25 -12.20
C PRO A 183 -12.01 -7.15 -12.82
N GLN A 184 -13.30 -7.40 -13.09
CA GLN A 184 -14.17 -6.44 -13.77
C GLN A 184 -14.23 -5.06 -13.09
N PRO A 185 -14.31 -4.94 -11.74
CA PRO A 185 -14.32 -3.62 -11.10
C PRO A 185 -13.04 -2.82 -11.36
N PHE A 186 -11.88 -3.46 -11.53
CA PHE A 186 -10.66 -2.75 -11.96
C PHE A 186 -10.74 -2.28 -13.40
N ALA A 187 -11.33 -3.06 -14.31
CA ALA A 187 -11.57 -2.61 -15.69
C ALA A 187 -12.48 -1.36 -15.72
N THR A 188 -13.53 -1.34 -14.88
CA THR A 188 -14.38 -0.17 -14.72
C THR A 188 -13.62 1.02 -14.14
N ALA A 189 -12.83 0.83 -13.09
CA ALA A 189 -12.00 1.89 -12.49
C ALA A 189 -10.99 2.47 -13.50
N MET A 190 -10.38 1.61 -14.32
CA MET A 190 -9.45 2.01 -15.37
C MET A 190 -10.13 2.88 -16.44
N SER A 191 -11.30 2.45 -16.93
CA SER A 191 -12.08 3.24 -17.90
C SER A 191 -12.46 4.61 -17.34
N THR A 192 -12.91 4.66 -16.07
CA THR A 192 -13.23 5.92 -15.40
C THR A 192 -11.99 6.79 -15.19
N THR A 193 -10.85 6.20 -14.88
CA THR A 193 -9.57 6.92 -14.72
C THR A 193 -9.16 7.62 -16.00
N ARG A 194 -9.23 6.92 -17.15
CA ARG A 194 -8.97 7.51 -18.47
C ARG A 194 -9.88 8.70 -18.75
N LYS A 195 -11.18 8.58 -18.44
CA LYS A 195 -12.15 9.67 -18.60
C LYS A 195 -11.82 10.88 -17.72
N ILE A 196 -11.53 10.66 -16.44
CA ILE A 196 -11.19 11.75 -15.50
C ILE A 196 -9.92 12.49 -15.93
N LEU A 197 -8.97 11.79 -16.54
CA LEU A 197 -7.71 12.36 -17.05
C LEU A 197 -7.82 12.83 -18.52
N HIS A 198 -9.03 12.81 -19.10
CA HIS A 198 -9.31 13.14 -20.52
C HIS A 198 -8.39 12.43 -21.52
N LEU A 199 -8.03 11.18 -21.21
CA LEU A 199 -7.19 10.35 -22.07
C LEU A 199 -8.04 9.60 -23.09
N PRO A 200 -7.49 9.31 -24.28
CA PRO A 200 -8.15 8.45 -25.25
C PRO A 200 -8.43 7.06 -24.66
N ALA A 201 -9.52 6.47 -25.14
CA ALA A 201 -9.98 5.14 -24.77
C ALA A 201 -8.96 4.05 -25.10
#